data_AF-A0A368G7N0-F1
#
_entry.id   AF-A0A368G7N0-F1
#
_cell.length_a   1.000
_cell.length_b   1.000
_cell.length_c   1.000
_cell.angle_alpha   90.00
_cell.angle_beta   90.00
_cell.angle_gamma   90.00
#
_symmetry.space_group_name_H-M   'P 1'
#
loop_
_entity.id
_entity.type
_entity.pdbx_description
1 polymer ?
#
loop_
_entity_poly.entity_id
_entity_poly.type
_entity_poly.pdbx_seq_one_letter_code
_entity_poly.pdbx_strand_id
1 'polypeptide(L)'
;MNYEVYMVPDPSNKKSALNQVGEVVLGLSNGGLPDFRRIWIKVTDPKKWSKATGSNRRFLGRLFDAVKEHTREIGIITNKDDFIQITGGIPLGRTDVRLWYREDGCDERKTDLEYFAPFGDWNAIDARQYCASTQVCAITVNKSVISPWSFPIRK
;
A
#
# COMPACT_ATOMS: atom_id res chain seq x y z
N MET A 1 -5.38 16.76 11.65
CA MET A 1 -5.60 15.31 11.88
C MET A 1 -4.82 14.56 10.81
N ASN A 2 -4.05 13.52 11.17
CA ASN A 2 -3.18 12.77 10.27
C ASN A 2 -3.75 11.37 10.01
N TYR A 3 -4.89 11.28 9.35
CA TYR A 3 -5.41 9.99 8.93
C TYR A 3 -4.68 9.51 7.67
N GLU A 4 -4.39 8.23 7.63
CA GLU A 4 -3.92 7.52 6.45
C GLU A 4 -4.99 6.47 6.09
N VAL A 5 -5.28 6.34 4.81
CA VAL A 5 -6.32 5.45 4.30
C VAL A 5 -5.70 4.46 3.33
N TYR A 6 -6.34 3.32 3.10
CA TYR A 6 -5.93 2.42 2.04
C TYR A 6 -7.08 2.16 1.08
N MET A 7 -6.74 1.93 -0.18
CA MET A 7 -7.66 1.42 -1.20
C MET A 7 -7.24 0.01 -1.61
N VAL A 8 -8.22 -0.82 -1.96
CA VAL A 8 -7.98 -2.11 -2.61
C VAL A 8 -8.32 -1.92 -4.09
N PRO A 9 -7.33 -1.83 -4.98
CA PRO A 9 -7.61 -1.64 -6.40
C PRO A 9 -8.23 -2.92 -6.98
N ASP A 10 -9.07 -2.74 -7.99
CA ASP A 10 -9.62 -3.83 -8.78
C ASP A 10 -9.07 -3.73 -10.22
N PRO A 11 -7.98 -4.44 -10.54
CA PRO A 11 -7.39 -4.43 -11.88
C PRO A 11 -8.27 -5.12 -12.93
N SER A 12 -9.29 -5.88 -12.52
CA SER A 12 -10.21 -6.58 -13.42
C SER A 12 -11.42 -5.73 -13.82
N ASN A 13 -11.67 -4.64 -13.09
CA ASN A 13 -12.75 -3.72 -13.37
C ASN A 13 -12.53 -2.95 -14.69
N LYS A 14 -13.61 -2.60 -15.38
CA LYS A 14 -13.58 -1.70 -16.55
C LYS A 14 -13.24 -0.24 -16.18
N LYS A 15 -13.30 0.13 -14.89
CA LYS A 15 -12.94 1.46 -14.40
C LYS A 15 -11.43 1.69 -14.46
N SER A 16 -11.04 2.86 -14.96
CA SER A 16 -9.65 3.31 -14.98
C SER A 16 -9.09 3.50 -13.57
N ALA A 17 -7.76 3.50 -13.44
CA ALA A 17 -7.09 3.83 -12.18
C ALA A 17 -7.53 5.19 -11.61
N LEU A 18 -7.66 6.19 -12.48
CA LEU A 18 -8.15 7.52 -12.12
C LEU A 18 -9.57 7.47 -11.53
N ASN A 19 -10.49 6.72 -12.13
CA ASN A 19 -11.84 6.59 -11.61
C ASN A 19 -11.85 5.87 -10.25
N GLN A 20 -11.05 4.82 -10.10
CA GLN A 20 -10.97 4.09 -8.82
C GLN A 20 -10.43 4.98 -7.69
N VAL A 21 -9.43 5.80 -7.95
CA VAL A 21 -8.91 6.76 -6.96
C VAL A 21 -9.91 7.88 -6.70
N GLY A 22 -10.51 8.45 -7.73
CA GLY A 22 -11.51 9.53 -7.61
C GLY A 22 -12.71 9.11 -6.77
N GLU A 23 -13.18 7.86 -6.91
CA GLU A 23 -14.28 7.32 -6.09
C GLU A 23 -13.90 7.20 -4.61
N VAL A 24 -12.65 6.82 -4.31
CA VAL A 24 -12.14 6.78 -2.92
C VAL A 24 -12.10 8.19 -2.34
N VAL A 25 -11.53 9.15 -3.07
CA VAL A 25 -11.42 10.56 -2.62
C VAL A 25 -12.79 11.18 -2.39
N LEU A 26 -13.71 11.01 -3.34
CA LEU A 26 -15.09 11.50 -3.23
C LEU A 26 -15.83 10.85 -2.06
N GLY A 27 -15.69 9.53 -1.90
CA GLY A 27 -16.30 8.80 -0.79
C GLY A 27 -15.81 9.27 0.58
N LEU A 28 -14.50 9.49 0.73
CA LEU A 28 -13.91 10.02 1.96
C LEU A 28 -14.38 11.45 2.26
N SER A 29 -14.39 12.33 1.25
CA SER A 29 -14.86 13.70 1.38
C SER A 29 -16.32 13.75 1.83
N ASN A 30 -17.20 13.00 1.17
CA ASN A 30 -18.61 12.88 1.54
C ASN A 30 -18.83 12.25 2.91
N GLY A 31 -17.89 11.40 3.36
CA GLY A 31 -17.88 10.80 4.70
C GLY A 31 -17.33 11.71 5.82
N GLY A 32 -17.02 12.98 5.53
CA GLY A 32 -16.49 13.92 6.51
C GLY A 32 -14.99 13.80 6.75
N LEU A 33 -14.26 13.12 5.86
CA LEU A 33 -12.79 12.99 5.89
C LEU A 33 -12.17 13.62 4.63
N PRO A 34 -12.32 14.94 4.41
CA PRO A 34 -11.79 15.61 3.22
C PRO A 34 -10.26 15.69 3.22
N ASP A 35 -9.64 15.67 4.41
CA ASP A 35 -8.20 15.79 4.58
C ASP A 35 -7.59 14.47 5.08
N PHE A 36 -6.74 13.88 4.25
CA PHE A 36 -5.95 12.71 4.58
C PHE A 36 -4.53 12.88 4.06
N ARG A 37 -3.57 12.32 4.78
CA ARG A 37 -2.15 12.52 4.49
C ARG A 37 -1.67 11.66 3.32
N ARG A 38 -2.12 10.41 3.30
CA ARG A 38 -1.61 9.35 2.44
C ARG A 38 -2.73 8.38 2.06
N ILE A 39 -2.72 7.96 0.81
CA ILE A 39 -3.44 6.76 0.37
C ILE A 39 -2.42 5.64 0.16
N TRP A 40 -2.66 4.50 0.79
CA TRP A 40 -1.96 3.25 0.57
C TRP A 40 -2.71 2.41 -0.48
N ILE A 41 -2.05 2.01 -1.55
CA ILE A 41 -2.61 1.08 -2.54
C ILE A 41 -2.29 -0.34 -2.09
N LYS A 42 -3.31 -1.13 -1.76
CA LYS A 42 -3.15 -2.50 -1.28
C LYS A 42 -2.97 -3.48 -2.45
N VAL A 43 -1.73 -3.88 -2.69
CA VAL A 43 -1.32 -4.77 -3.78
C VAL A 43 -1.04 -6.15 -3.21
N THR A 44 -2.11 -6.93 -3.08
CA THR A 44 -2.09 -8.28 -2.53
C THR A 44 -2.98 -9.20 -3.38
N ASP A 45 -3.11 -10.46 -2.97
CA ASP A 45 -3.96 -11.47 -3.60
C ASP A 45 -3.66 -11.66 -5.10
N PRO A 46 -2.50 -12.23 -5.49
CA PRO A 46 -2.06 -12.30 -6.89
C PRO A 46 -3.09 -12.91 -7.85
N LYS A 47 -3.98 -13.76 -7.35
CA LYS A 47 -5.09 -14.36 -8.11
C LYS A 47 -6.09 -13.34 -8.68
N LYS A 48 -6.18 -12.14 -8.10
CA LYS A 48 -7.04 -11.04 -8.59
C LYS A 48 -6.39 -10.22 -9.69
N TRP A 49 -5.10 -10.42 -9.96
CA TRP A 49 -4.32 -9.65 -10.91
C TRP A 49 -4.18 -10.40 -12.24
N SER A 50 -3.89 -9.65 -13.31
CA SER A 50 -3.61 -10.27 -14.60
C SER A 50 -2.32 -11.09 -14.54
N LYS A 51 -2.23 -12.19 -15.30
CA LYS A 51 -0.96 -12.88 -15.52
C LYS A 51 0.04 -12.03 -16.32
N ALA A 52 -0.45 -11.01 -17.04
CA ALA A 52 0.39 -10.07 -17.77
C ALA A 52 0.97 -9.01 -16.81
N THR A 53 2.10 -9.32 -16.19
CA THR A 53 2.77 -8.45 -15.20
C THR A 53 3.08 -7.04 -15.71
N GLY A 54 3.38 -6.88 -17.00
CA GLY A 54 3.56 -5.57 -17.63
C GLY A 54 2.29 -4.71 -17.64
N SER A 55 1.10 -5.31 -17.75
CA SER A 55 -0.17 -4.58 -17.62
C SER A 55 -0.46 -4.20 -16.17
N ASN A 56 -0.16 -5.08 -15.21
CA ASN A 56 -0.30 -4.77 -13.78
C ASN A 56 0.59 -3.58 -13.39
N ARG A 57 1.86 -3.58 -13.82
CA ARG A 57 2.79 -2.47 -13.58
C ARG A 57 2.29 -1.14 -14.14
N ARG A 58 1.77 -1.13 -15.39
CA ARG A 58 1.18 0.07 -16.00
C ARG A 58 -0.04 0.56 -15.22
N PHE A 59 -0.88 -0.35 -14.75
CA PHE A 59 -2.05 -0.01 -13.94
C PHE A 59 -1.65 0.56 -12.58
N LEU A 60 -0.67 -0.04 -11.90
CA LEU A 60 -0.10 0.47 -10.64
C LEU A 60 0.50 1.87 -10.82
N GLY A 61 1.29 2.09 -11.87
CA GLY A 61 1.82 3.41 -12.21
C GLY A 61 0.73 4.48 -12.27
N ARG A 62 -0.36 4.19 -13.01
CA ARG A 62 -1.51 5.10 -13.13
C ARG A 62 -2.26 5.31 -11.80
N LEU A 63 -2.32 4.30 -10.92
CA LEU A 63 -2.89 4.45 -9.59
C LEU A 63 -2.05 5.41 -8.74
N PHE A 64 -0.72 5.25 -8.75
CA PHE A 64 0.17 6.14 -8.01
C PHE A 64 0.07 7.58 -8.53
N ASP A 65 0.02 7.77 -9.85
CA ASP A 65 -0.12 9.10 -10.44
C ASP A 65 -1.44 9.75 -10.03
N ALA A 66 -2.55 9.03 -10.10
CA ALA A 66 -3.85 9.54 -9.67
C ALA A 66 -3.89 9.84 -8.16
N VAL A 67 -3.29 9.01 -7.32
CA VAL A 67 -3.21 9.28 -5.86
C VAL A 67 -2.39 10.55 -5.58
N LYS A 68 -1.33 10.80 -6.35
CA LYS A 68 -0.46 11.96 -6.19
C LYS A 68 -1.18 13.29 -6.44
N GLU A 69 -2.22 13.29 -7.25
CA GLU A 69 -3.04 14.48 -7.51
C GLU A 69 -3.88 14.90 -6.28
N HIS A 70 -4.09 13.99 -5.33
CA HIS A 70 -4.98 14.21 -4.18
C HIS A 70 -4.29 14.11 -2.81
N THR A 71 -3.02 13.69 -2.77
CA THR A 71 -2.32 13.43 -1.51
C THR A 71 -0.91 14.00 -1.50
N ARG A 72 -0.37 14.23 -0.30
CA ARG A 72 1.03 14.65 -0.13
C ARG A 72 2.00 13.49 -0.25
N GLU A 73 1.54 12.28 0.08
CA GLU A 73 2.38 11.08 0.12
C GLU A 73 1.61 9.88 -0.41
N ILE A 74 2.34 8.93 -0.98
CA ILE A 74 1.79 7.74 -1.61
C ILE A 74 2.42 6.52 -0.94
N GLY A 75 1.64 5.46 -0.77
CA GLY A 75 2.17 4.20 -0.26
C GLY A 75 1.63 2.98 -0.97
N ILE A 76 2.33 1.86 -0.81
CA ILE A 76 1.90 0.53 -1.22
C ILE A 76 1.85 -0.39 -0.01
N ILE A 77 0.81 -1.21 0.10
CA ILE A 77 0.76 -2.34 1.05
C ILE A 77 0.97 -3.61 0.24
N THR A 78 2.06 -4.34 0.52
CA THR A 78 2.39 -5.60 -0.18
C THR A 78 3.40 -6.41 0.62
N ASN A 79 3.75 -7.60 0.13
CA ASN A 79 4.91 -8.37 0.59
C ASN A 79 5.76 -8.77 -0.63
N LYS A 80 6.93 -9.37 -0.40
CA LYS A 80 7.86 -9.70 -1.48
C LYS A 80 7.23 -10.67 -2.49
N ASP A 81 6.52 -11.69 -2.01
CA ASP A 81 5.97 -12.76 -2.85
C ASP A 81 4.78 -12.27 -3.69
N ASP A 82 3.86 -11.52 -3.09
CA ASP A 82 2.73 -10.89 -3.78
C ASP A 82 3.26 -9.90 -4.83
N PHE A 83 4.24 -9.07 -4.46
CA PHE A 83 4.85 -8.12 -5.39
C PHE A 83 5.47 -8.84 -6.60
N ILE A 84 6.29 -9.88 -6.36
CA ILE A 84 6.94 -10.64 -7.45
C ILE A 84 5.89 -11.28 -8.36
N GLN A 85 4.86 -11.92 -7.81
CA GLN A 85 3.83 -12.56 -8.61
C GLN A 85 3.01 -11.56 -9.43
N ILE A 86 2.75 -10.36 -8.89
CA ILE A 86 1.92 -9.34 -9.54
C ILE A 86 2.73 -8.52 -10.57
N THR A 87 3.97 -8.16 -10.26
CA THR A 87 4.77 -7.23 -11.10
C THR A 87 5.88 -7.92 -11.89
N GLY A 88 6.12 -9.21 -11.64
CA GLY A 88 7.29 -9.94 -12.12
C GLY A 88 8.56 -9.62 -11.34
N GLY A 89 8.45 -8.95 -10.19
CA GLY A 89 9.59 -8.52 -9.38
C GLY A 89 10.35 -7.33 -9.97
N ILE A 90 9.84 -6.74 -11.06
CA ILE A 90 10.50 -5.64 -11.75
C ILE A 90 10.21 -4.34 -10.99
N PRO A 91 11.24 -3.52 -10.68
CA PRO A 91 11.05 -2.20 -10.07
C PRO A 91 10.07 -1.33 -10.87
N LEU A 92 9.28 -0.53 -10.16
CA LEU A 92 8.30 0.40 -10.75
C LEU A 92 8.96 1.74 -11.12
N GLY A 93 10.19 1.99 -10.67
CA GLY A 93 10.93 3.23 -10.93
C GLY A 93 10.40 4.39 -10.08
N ARG A 94 9.94 4.10 -8.85
CA ARG A 94 9.26 5.06 -7.98
C ARG A 94 9.97 5.17 -6.64
N THR A 95 10.68 6.27 -6.43
CA THR A 95 11.31 6.59 -5.14
C THR A 95 10.35 7.31 -4.19
N ASP A 96 9.22 7.80 -4.70
CA ASP A 96 8.19 8.55 -3.97
C ASP A 96 7.12 7.67 -3.30
N VAL A 97 7.16 6.34 -3.52
CA VAL A 97 6.18 5.40 -2.97
C VAL A 97 6.74 4.74 -1.71
N ARG A 98 6.06 4.90 -0.58
CA ARG A 98 6.44 4.27 0.70
C ARG A 98 5.95 2.83 0.79
N LEU A 99 6.65 1.98 1.54
CA LEU A 99 6.30 0.56 1.67
C LEU A 99 5.74 0.22 3.06
N TRP A 100 4.51 -0.28 3.08
CA TRP A 100 3.93 -1.00 4.22
C TRP A 100 4.01 -2.51 3.95
N TYR A 101 5.01 -3.14 4.55
CA TYR A 101 5.28 -4.56 4.37
C TYR A 101 4.28 -5.42 5.14
N ARG A 102 3.67 -6.41 4.47
CA ARG A 102 2.75 -7.37 5.11
C ARG A 102 3.49 -8.67 5.43
N GLU A 103 3.52 -9.06 6.69
CA GLU A 103 3.93 -10.41 7.06
C GLU A 103 2.81 -11.41 6.78
N ASP A 104 3.21 -12.66 6.53
CA ASP A 104 2.28 -13.77 6.55
C ASP A 104 2.19 -14.33 7.98
N GLY A 105 0.96 -14.57 8.43
CA GLY A 105 0.68 -15.01 9.80
C GLY A 105 0.76 -13.89 10.85
N CYS A 106 1.04 -14.30 12.08
CA CYS A 106 1.13 -13.42 13.25
C CYS A 106 2.40 -13.72 14.04
N ASP A 107 3.31 -12.75 14.07
CA ASP A 107 4.54 -12.83 14.86
C ASP A 107 4.80 -11.49 15.56
N GLU A 108 4.52 -11.44 16.87
CA GLU A 108 4.69 -10.23 17.69
C GLU A 108 6.15 -9.80 17.84
N ARG A 109 7.12 -10.64 17.47
CA ARG A 109 8.54 -10.27 17.46
C ARG A 109 8.92 -9.44 16.25
N LYS A 110 8.11 -9.45 15.18
CA LYS A 110 8.36 -8.70 13.94
C LYS A 110 7.89 -7.24 14.01
N THR A 111 8.09 -6.59 15.15
CA THR A 111 7.86 -5.14 15.32
C THR A 111 9.06 -4.30 14.90
N ASP A 112 10.19 -4.93 14.62
CA ASP A 112 11.39 -4.24 14.15
C ASP A 112 11.31 -3.99 12.63
N LEU A 113 11.71 -2.79 12.19
CA LEU A 113 11.74 -2.38 10.79
C LEU A 113 13.12 -2.53 10.14
N GLU A 114 14.18 -2.78 10.92
CA GLU A 114 15.57 -2.86 10.43
C GLU A 114 15.83 -4.12 9.60
N TYR A 115 15.24 -5.25 10.00
CA TYR A 115 15.41 -6.52 9.30
C TYR A 115 14.53 -6.60 8.06
N PHE A 116 15.01 -6.08 6.94
CA PHE A 116 14.30 -6.07 5.67
C PHE A 116 15.19 -6.53 4.52
N ALA A 117 14.73 -7.52 3.76
CA ALA A 117 15.37 -7.93 2.51
C ALA A 117 14.83 -7.07 1.36
N PRO A 118 15.68 -6.26 0.69
CA PRO A 118 15.24 -5.38 -0.39
C PRO A 118 14.53 -6.13 -1.53
N PHE A 119 13.54 -5.46 -2.13
CA PHE A 119 12.85 -5.92 -3.33
C PHE A 119 12.19 -4.74 -4.06
N GLY A 120 11.97 -4.87 -5.38
CA GLY A 120 11.38 -3.80 -6.18
C GLY A 120 12.20 -2.51 -6.09
N ASP A 121 11.56 -1.40 -5.71
CA ASP A 121 12.21 -0.10 -5.51
C ASP A 121 12.67 0.14 -4.06
N TRP A 122 12.41 -0.79 -3.13
CA TRP A 122 12.56 -0.54 -1.69
C TRP A 122 13.78 -1.22 -1.09
N ASN A 123 14.60 -0.40 -0.42
CA ASN A 123 15.71 -0.83 0.43
C ASN A 123 15.42 -0.69 1.94
N ALA A 124 14.24 -0.15 2.28
CA ALA A 124 13.76 -0.02 3.66
C ALA A 124 12.23 0.05 3.66
N ILE A 125 11.61 -0.35 4.77
CA ILE A 125 10.16 -0.33 4.96
C ILE A 125 9.74 0.87 5.83
N ASP A 126 8.57 1.43 5.54
CA ASP A 126 7.99 2.56 6.27
C ASP A 126 6.97 2.09 7.32
N ALA A 127 6.35 0.93 7.10
CA ALA A 127 5.48 0.26 8.05
C ALA A 127 5.56 -1.26 7.88
N ARG A 128 5.19 -2.01 8.91
CA ARG A 128 5.08 -3.47 8.87
C ARG A 128 3.79 -3.91 9.55
N GLN A 129 2.94 -4.64 8.84
CA GLN A 129 1.84 -5.40 9.44
C GLN A 129 2.36 -6.77 9.85
N TYR A 130 2.54 -6.99 11.14
CA TYR A 130 3.15 -8.21 11.68
C TYR A 130 2.12 -9.25 12.16
N CYS A 131 0.84 -8.86 12.25
CA CYS A 131 -0.24 -9.79 12.56
C CYS A 131 -1.56 -9.30 11.94
N ALA A 132 -2.31 -10.22 11.34
CA ALA A 132 -3.61 -9.93 10.74
C ALA A 132 -4.74 -10.65 11.50
N SER A 133 -5.92 -10.04 11.52
CA SER A 133 -7.16 -10.64 12.06
C SER A 133 -7.06 -11.15 13.51
N THR A 134 -6.44 -10.37 14.40
CA THR A 134 -6.30 -10.71 15.83
C THR A 134 -7.34 -9.99 16.68
N GLN A 135 -7.76 -10.63 17.77
CA GLN A 135 -8.75 -10.09 18.71
C GLN A 135 -8.07 -9.19 19.74
N VAL A 136 -8.48 -7.92 19.80
CA VAL A 136 -8.09 -6.97 20.84
C VAL A 136 -9.37 -6.32 21.37
N CYS A 137 -9.64 -6.49 22.66
CA CYS A 137 -10.86 -5.96 23.29
C CYS A 137 -12.15 -6.33 22.53
N ALA A 138 -12.27 -7.59 22.08
CA ALA A 138 -13.38 -8.11 21.27
C ALA A 138 -13.57 -7.47 19.88
N ILE A 139 -12.55 -6.76 19.37
CA ILE A 139 -12.51 -6.21 18.02
C ILE A 139 -11.42 -6.94 17.22
N THR A 140 -11.77 -7.38 16.01
CA THR A 140 -10.80 -7.92 15.06
C THR A 140 -9.97 -6.78 14.45
N VAL A 141 -8.67 -6.80 14.68
CA VAL A 141 -7.73 -5.77 14.19
C VAL A 141 -6.55 -6.39 13.44
N ASN A 142 -5.88 -5.58 12.63
CA ASN A 142 -4.54 -5.88 12.14
C ASN A 142 -3.54 -5.08 12.97
N LYS A 143 -2.46 -5.74 13.43
CA LYS A 143 -1.40 -5.09 14.21
C LYS A 143 -0.25 -4.70 13.28
N SER A 144 0.16 -3.44 13.40
CA SER A 144 1.24 -2.88 12.60
C SER A 144 2.14 -1.98 13.42
N VAL A 145 3.40 -1.92 13.02
CA VAL A 145 4.37 -0.91 13.46
C VAL A 145 4.62 0.06 12.31
N ILE A 146 4.80 1.35 12.62
CA ILE A 146 5.06 2.39 11.64
C ILE A 146 6.37 3.08 12.03
N SER A 147 7.22 3.35 11.05
CA SER A 147 8.50 4.03 11.28
C SER A 147 8.25 5.44 11.82
N PRO A 148 8.92 5.85 12.91
CA PRO A 148 8.86 7.25 13.38
C PRO A 148 9.50 8.22 12.37
N TRP A 149 10.36 7.71 11.47
CA TRP A 149 10.96 8.46 10.36
C TRP A 149 10.13 8.42 9.08
N SER A 150 8.94 7.80 9.09
CA SER A 150 7.99 7.93 7.99
C SER A 150 7.36 9.34 7.90
N PHE A 151 7.93 10.32 8.62
CA PHE A 151 7.40 11.65 8.90
C PHE A 151 8.22 12.83 8.35
N PRO A 152 9.46 12.66 7.82
CA PRO A 152 9.99 13.60 6.84
C PRO A 152 10.18 12.95 5.46
N ILE A 153 10.26 13.81 4.44
CA ILE A 153 10.56 13.51 3.05
C ILE A 153 11.96 12.88 3.00
N ARG A 154 12.12 11.71 2.37
CA ARG A 154 13.46 11.19 2.04
C ARG A 154 14.09 12.21 1.06
N LYS A 155 15.15 12.90 1.51
CA LYS A 155 15.93 13.81 0.66
C LYS A 155 16.61 13.06 -0.47
#